data_AF-A0A954MW31-F1
#
_entry.id   AF-A0A954MW31-F1
#
_cell.length_a   1.000
_cell.length_b   1.000
_cell.length_c   1.000
_cell.angle_alpha   90.00
_cell.angle_beta   90.00
_cell.angle_gamma   90.00
#
_symmetry.space_group_name_H-M   'P 1'
#
loop_
_entity.id
_entity.type
_entity.pdbx_description
1 polymer ?
#
loop_
_entity_poly.entity_id
_entity_poly.type
_entity_poly.pdbx_seq_one_letter_code
_entity_poly.pdbx_strand_id
1 'polypeptide(L)'
;MGPSGGITDPDPAALKGLAIIGQNGTSTGAWQYSTNGGTSWTNVTTTGSANALLLASDSQTRIRYVPNSGFTGTVAIAFTAWDRSQWLNGSTVNAGARGGATPFSTDYDLATITIT
;
A
#
# COMPACT_ATOMS: atom_id res chain seq x y z
N MET A 1 1.34 25.44 -5.94
CA MET A 1 0.08 24.70 -5.87
C MET A 1 0.45 23.22 -5.96
N GLY A 2 0.60 22.54 -4.82
CA GLY A 2 0.88 21.10 -4.79
C GLY A 2 -0.44 20.32 -4.69
N PRO A 3 -0.56 19.10 -5.23
CA PRO A 3 -1.79 18.35 -5.14
C PRO A 3 -1.97 17.85 -3.70
N SER A 4 -2.97 18.39 -3.01
CA SER A 4 -3.56 17.80 -1.81
C SER A 4 -4.34 16.56 -2.21
N GLY A 5 -3.63 15.46 -2.39
CA GLY A 5 -4.19 14.12 -2.63
C GLY A 5 -3.97 13.18 -1.44
N GLY A 6 -3.88 13.72 -0.22
CA GLY A 6 -3.87 12.88 0.97
C GLY A 6 -5.32 12.63 1.38
N ILE A 7 -5.80 11.40 1.21
CA ILE A 7 -7.09 10.91 1.72
C ILE A 7 -7.33 11.50 3.12
N THR A 8 -8.18 12.52 3.21
CA THR A 8 -8.49 13.19 4.47
C THR A 8 -9.84 12.68 4.91
N ASP A 9 -9.83 11.86 5.96
CA ASP A 9 -11.04 11.39 6.59
C ASP A 9 -11.13 12.04 8.00
N PRO A 10 -12.26 12.70 8.32
CA PRO A 10 -12.44 13.53 9.51
C PRO A 10 -12.69 12.78 10.82
N ASP A 11 -12.73 11.44 10.83
CA ASP A 11 -12.89 10.66 12.05
C ASP A 11 -11.51 10.13 12.57
N PRO A 12 -11.04 10.56 13.76
CA PRO A 12 -9.81 10.07 14.37
C PRO A 12 -9.86 8.60 14.81
N ALA A 13 -11.06 8.01 14.91
CA ALA A 13 -11.26 6.63 15.37
C ALA A 13 -11.48 5.61 14.24
N ALA A 14 -11.71 6.08 13.00
CA ALA A 14 -11.79 5.19 11.84
C ALA A 14 -10.41 4.57 11.56
N LEU A 15 -10.31 3.25 11.75
CA LEU A 15 -9.11 2.49 11.45
C LEU A 15 -8.86 2.55 9.93
N LYS A 16 -7.91 3.38 9.51
CA LYS A 16 -7.56 3.54 8.09
C LYS A 16 -6.42 2.63 7.71
N GLY A 17 -6.34 2.31 6.43
CA GLY A 17 -5.29 1.52 5.82
C GLY A 17 -5.35 1.61 4.30
N LEU A 18 -4.49 0.85 3.66
CA LEU A 18 -4.36 0.78 2.22
C LEU A 18 -4.31 -0.69 1.81
N ALA A 19 -4.98 -1.02 0.72
CA ALA A 19 -4.80 -2.28 0.02
C ALA A 19 -3.92 -2.01 -1.20
N ILE A 20 -2.68 -2.50 -1.20
CA ILE A 20 -1.81 -2.45 -2.37
C ILE A 20 -2.35 -3.44 -3.39
N ILE A 21 -2.63 -2.95 -4.59
CA ILE A 21 -3.26 -3.70 -5.70
C ILE A 21 -2.34 -3.81 -6.91
N GLY A 22 -1.14 -3.23 -6.86
CA GLY A 22 -0.15 -3.31 -7.92
C GLY A 22 1.17 -2.65 -7.52
N GLN A 23 2.24 -3.05 -8.20
CA GLN A 23 3.59 -2.51 -8.01
C GLN A 23 4.37 -2.60 -9.32
N ASN A 24 5.28 -1.65 -9.54
CA ASN A 24 6.31 -1.76 -10.58
C ASN A 24 7.72 -1.85 -9.95
N GLY A 25 8.75 -1.91 -10.79
CA GLY A 25 10.14 -1.89 -10.34
C GLY A 25 10.63 -3.21 -9.72
N THR A 26 9.87 -4.30 -9.83
CA THR A 26 10.24 -5.61 -9.26
C THR A 26 11.45 -6.27 -9.93
N SER A 27 11.85 -5.82 -11.13
CA SER A 27 13.09 -6.22 -11.80
C SER A 27 14.29 -5.35 -11.42
N THR A 28 14.05 -4.20 -10.79
CA THR A 28 15.04 -3.17 -10.45
C THR A 28 15.23 -3.00 -8.95
N GLY A 29 14.58 -3.84 -8.16
CA GLY A 29 14.57 -3.79 -6.70
C GLY A 29 13.38 -4.59 -6.15
N ALA A 30 13.08 -4.38 -4.88
CA ALA A 30 11.94 -5.02 -4.22
C ALA A 30 11.19 -4.02 -3.34
N TRP A 31 9.86 -4.03 -3.41
CA TRP A 31 9.02 -3.43 -2.39
C TRP A 31 8.97 -4.34 -1.16
N GLN A 32 9.12 -3.73 0.00
CA GLN A 32 9.07 -4.43 1.28
C GLN A 32 8.14 -3.70 2.24
N TYR A 33 7.44 -4.45 3.06
CA TYR A 33 6.62 -3.92 4.14
C TYR A 33 7.05 -4.48 5.49
N SER A 34 6.67 -3.78 6.55
CA SER A 34 6.82 -4.19 7.93
C SER A 34 5.52 -3.89 8.67
N THR A 35 5.16 -4.76 9.61
CA THR A 35 4.02 -4.58 10.52
C THR A 35 4.45 -4.48 11.98
N ASN A 36 5.76 -4.38 12.24
CA ASN A 36 6.37 -4.36 13.58
C ASN A 36 7.41 -3.24 13.73
N GLY A 37 7.09 -2.07 13.17
CA GLY A 37 7.87 -0.85 13.34
C GLY A 37 9.20 -0.85 12.57
N GLY A 38 9.37 -1.75 11.60
CA GLY A 38 10.61 -1.90 10.84
C GLY A 38 11.61 -2.90 11.43
N THR A 39 11.21 -3.67 12.44
CA THR A 39 12.06 -4.71 13.06
C THR A 39 12.32 -5.86 12.09
N SER A 40 11.29 -6.30 11.35
CA SER A 40 11.42 -7.22 10.23
C SER A 40 10.71 -6.69 8.99
N TRP A 41 11.19 -7.13 7.83
CA TRP A 41 10.70 -6.70 6.53
C TRP A 41 10.36 -7.92 5.67
N THR A 42 9.24 -7.86 4.97
CA THR A 42 8.73 -8.91 4.08
C THR A 42 8.53 -8.34 2.69
N ASN A 43 8.82 -9.12 1.64
CA ASN A 43 8.62 -8.68 0.26
C ASN A 43 7.12 -8.56 -0.06
N VAL A 44 6.75 -7.50 -0.76
CA VAL A 44 5.41 -7.35 -1.33
C VAL A 44 5.30 -8.26 -2.55
N THR A 45 4.36 -9.21 -2.51
CA THR A 45 4.12 -10.20 -3.58
C THR A 45 2.84 -9.91 -4.38
N THR A 46 2.19 -8.77 -4.13
CA THR A 46 0.98 -8.36 -4.83
C THR A 46 1.20 -8.31 -6.34
N THR A 47 0.28 -8.96 -7.07
CA THR A 47 0.25 -9.03 -8.54
C THR A 47 -0.98 -8.34 -9.15
N GLY A 48 -1.89 -7.84 -8.33
CA GLY A 48 -3.17 -7.30 -8.79
C GLY A 48 -4.18 -7.20 -7.66
N SER A 49 -5.37 -6.67 -7.96
CA SER A 49 -6.49 -6.58 -6.99
C SER A 49 -6.90 -7.93 -6.40
N ALA A 50 -6.71 -9.05 -7.11
CA ALA A 50 -7.04 -10.38 -6.59
C ALA A 50 -6.08 -10.86 -5.48
N ASN A 51 -4.89 -10.26 -5.38
CA ASN A 51 -3.83 -10.59 -4.40
C ASN A 51 -3.34 -9.30 -3.73
N ALA A 52 -4.27 -8.53 -3.19
CA ALA A 52 -3.99 -7.23 -2.60
C ALA A 52 -3.42 -7.38 -1.19
N LEU A 53 -2.31 -6.70 -0.90
CA LEU A 53 -1.70 -6.67 0.44
C LEU A 53 -2.33 -5.54 1.26
N LEU A 54 -2.85 -5.88 2.44
CA LEU A 54 -3.44 -4.91 3.36
C LEU A 54 -2.38 -4.36 4.31
N LEU A 55 -2.25 -3.04 4.37
CA LEU A 55 -1.38 -2.31 5.27
C LEU A 55 -2.19 -1.32 6.10
N ALA A 56 -2.12 -1.42 7.42
CA ALA A 56 -2.74 -0.46 8.31
C ALA A 56 -2.03 0.90 8.26
N SER A 57 -2.77 1.99 8.43
CA SER A 57 -2.22 3.34 8.60
C SER A 57 -1.95 3.60 10.08
N ASP A 58 -0.91 2.97 10.62
CA ASP A 58 -0.47 3.12 12.01
C ASP A 58 1.05 3.28 12.13
N SER A 59 1.56 3.48 13.34
CA SER A 59 2.98 3.71 13.61
C SER A 59 3.86 2.45 13.45
N GLN A 60 3.25 1.26 13.38
CA GLN A 60 3.95 -0.02 13.26
C GLN A 60 4.09 -0.46 11.81
N THR A 61 3.22 0.04 10.93
CA THR A 61 3.18 -0.36 9.54
C THR A 61 4.06 0.55 8.69
N ARG A 62 4.95 -0.06 7.91
CA ARG A 62 5.88 0.66 7.04
C ARG A 62 5.96 -0.01 5.69
N ILE A 63 6.24 0.77 4.67
CA ILE A 63 6.57 0.29 3.33
C ILE A 63 7.82 1.02 2.84
N ARG A 64 8.68 0.31 2.10
CA ARG A 64 9.87 0.87 1.46
C ARG A 64 10.12 0.18 0.13
N TYR A 65 10.87 0.85 -0.72
CA TYR A 65 11.50 0.24 -1.88
C TYR A 65 12.99 0.03 -1.60
N VAL A 66 13.50 -1.16 -1.90
CA VAL A 66 14.92 -1.51 -1.81
C VAL A 66 15.45 -1.64 -3.24
N PRO A 67 16.12 -0.60 -3.78
CA PRO A 67 16.62 -0.64 -5.15
C PRO A 67 17.78 -1.62 -5.30
N ASN A 68 17.91 -2.22 -6.48
CA ASN A 68 19.15 -2.89 -6.88
C ASN A 68 20.28 -1.85 -6.98
N SER A 69 21.52 -2.30 -6.77
CA SER A 69 22.70 -1.42 -6.84
C SER A 69 22.73 -0.65 -8.16
N GLY A 70 22.87 0.68 -8.07
CA GLY A 70 22.95 1.57 -9.23
C GLY A 70 21.63 1.89 -9.91
N PHE A 71 20.48 1.38 -9.44
CA PHE A 71 19.19 1.79 -9.99
C PHE A 71 18.89 3.25 -9.64
N THR A 72 18.58 4.03 -10.68
CA THR A 72 17.97 5.36 -10.57
C THR A 72 16.71 5.37 -11.41
N GLY A 73 15.69 6.09 -10.96
CA GLY A 73 14.38 6.12 -11.62
C GLY A 73 13.22 6.22 -10.65
N THR A 74 12.01 6.27 -11.21
CA THR A 74 10.77 6.36 -10.43
C THR A 74 10.06 5.00 -10.40
N VAL A 75 9.69 4.57 -9.21
CA VAL A 75 8.87 3.39 -8.96
C VAL A 75 7.58 3.78 -8.25
N ALA A 76 6.57 2.93 -8.34
CA ALA A 76 5.26 3.17 -7.78
C ALA A 76 4.59 1.90 -7.26
N ILE A 77 3.72 2.10 -6.28
CA ILE A 77 2.65 1.15 -5.91
C ILE A 77 1.30 1.76 -6.27
N ALA A 78 0.37 0.92 -6.70
CA ALA A 78 -1.04 1.28 -6.83
C ALA A 78 -1.80 0.76 -5.61
N PHE A 79 -2.68 1.56 -5.04
CA PHE A 79 -3.43 1.19 -3.84
C PHE A 79 -4.86 1.73 -3.85
N THR A 80 -5.73 1.08 -3.10
CA THR A 80 -7.07 1.59 -2.76
C THR A 80 -7.17 1.75 -1.24
N ALA A 81 -8.03 2.64 -0.75
CA ALA A 81 -8.23 2.80 0.69
C ALA A 81 -8.89 1.54 1.27
N TRP A 82 -8.48 1.16 2.48
CA TRP A 82 -9.01 0.04 3.25
C TRP A 82 -9.47 0.55 4.63
N ASP A 83 -10.74 0.33 4.96
CA ASP A 83 -11.37 0.83 6.20
C ASP A 83 -11.20 -0.08 7.42
N ARG A 84 -10.48 -1.20 7.24
CA ARG A 84 -10.17 -2.18 8.30
C ARG A 84 -11.38 -2.82 8.97
N SER A 85 -12.57 -2.71 8.38
CA SER A 85 -13.77 -3.43 8.86
C SER A 85 -13.67 -4.94 8.67
N GLN A 86 -12.79 -5.39 7.76
CA GLN A 86 -12.48 -6.80 7.52
C GLN A 86 -10.97 -7.03 7.39
N TRP A 87 -10.54 -8.22 7.79
CA TRP A 87 -9.16 -8.74 7.69
C TRP A 87 -8.13 -8.03 8.59
N LEU A 88 -6.94 -8.62 8.69
CA LEU A 88 -5.87 -8.13 9.54
C LEU A 88 -4.77 -7.44 8.73
N ASN A 89 -4.02 -6.56 9.38
CA ASN A 89 -2.82 -5.96 8.81
C ASN A 89 -1.83 -7.03 8.34
N GLY A 90 -1.27 -6.88 7.14
CA GLY A 90 -0.39 -7.84 6.50
C GLY A 90 -1.10 -8.99 5.78
N SER A 91 -2.43 -9.05 5.80
CA SER A 91 -3.18 -10.08 5.05
C SER A 91 -3.10 -9.84 3.55
N THR A 92 -3.11 -10.92 2.76
CA THR A 92 -3.30 -10.86 1.30
C THR A 92 -4.70 -11.34 0.94
N VAL A 93 -5.47 -10.51 0.24
CA VAL A 93 -6.89 -10.76 -0.03
C VAL A 93 -7.30 -10.35 -1.44
N ASN A 94 -8.52 -10.72 -1.84
CA ASN A 94 -9.13 -10.20 -3.06
C ASN A 94 -9.83 -8.86 -2.80
N ALA A 95 -9.25 -7.78 -3.29
CA ALA A 95 -9.80 -6.41 -3.31
C ALA A 95 -10.34 -6.02 -4.70
N GLY A 96 -10.84 -6.99 -5.46
CA GLY A 96 -11.47 -6.79 -6.76
C GLY A 96 -12.89 -6.22 -6.65
N ALA A 97 -13.63 -6.56 -5.60
CA ALA A 97 -14.90 -5.92 -5.26
C ALA A 97 -14.64 -4.65 -4.44
N ARG A 98 -15.28 -3.53 -4.82
CA ARG A 98 -15.03 -2.21 -4.25
C ARG A 98 -16.31 -1.38 -4.14
N GLY A 99 -16.32 -0.43 -3.20
CA GLY A 99 -17.46 0.44 -2.90
C GLY A 99 -18.59 -0.27 -2.13
N GLY A 100 -19.71 0.43 -1.94
CA GLY A 100 -20.86 -0.10 -1.20
C GLY A 100 -20.50 -0.49 0.24
N ALA A 101 -20.81 -1.73 0.62
CA ALA A 101 -20.49 -2.28 1.94
C ALA A 101 -19.13 -3.04 1.99
N THR A 102 -18.33 -2.98 0.92
CA THR A 102 -16.99 -3.58 0.92
C THR A 102 -16.02 -2.71 1.71
N PRO A 103 -14.93 -3.29 2.26
CA PRO A 103 -13.96 -2.53 3.04
C PRO A 103 -13.01 -1.68 2.18
N PHE A 104 -13.26 -1.57 0.86
CA PHE A 104 -12.36 -0.94 -0.11
C PHE A 104 -13.04 0.21 -0.84
N SER A 105 -12.33 1.34 -1.02
CA SER A 105 -12.83 2.44 -1.85
C SER A 105 -12.96 2.05 -3.32
N THR A 106 -13.85 2.71 -4.07
CA THR A 106 -14.01 2.48 -5.52
C THR A 106 -12.75 2.85 -6.29
N ASP A 107 -12.17 3.99 -5.93
CA ASP A 107 -11.02 4.56 -6.62
C ASP A 107 -9.71 3.95 -6.13
N TYR A 108 -8.65 4.21 -6.87
CA TYR A 108 -7.28 3.89 -6.50
C TYR A 108 -6.38 5.09 -6.79
N ASP A 109 -5.23 5.10 -6.15
CA ASP A 109 -4.19 6.10 -6.38
C ASP A 109 -2.80 5.45 -6.47
N LEU A 110 -1.81 6.24 -6.87
CA LEU A 110 -0.41 5.85 -7.00
C LEU A 110 0.44 6.54 -5.94
N ALA A 111 1.25 5.76 -5.22
CA ALA A 111 2.35 6.30 -4.41
C ALA A 111 3.66 6.06 -5.16
N THR A 112 4.35 7.16 -5.51
CA THR A 112 5.59 7.13 -6.30
C THR A 112 6.81 7.49 -5.44
N ILE A 113 7.94 6.84 -5.70
CA ILE A 113 9.25 7.19 -5.13
C ILE A 113 10.26 7.34 -6.27
N THR A 114 11.02 8.43 -6.27
CA THR A 114 12.14 8.64 -7.20
C THR A 114 13.46 8.38 -6.49
N ILE A 115 14.29 7.54 -7.11
CA ILE A 115 15.62 7.18 -6.65
C ILE A 115 16.62 7.92 -7.55
N THR A 116 17.50 8.70 -6.93
CA THR A 116 18.50 9.56 -7.56
C THR A 116 19.89 9.20 -7.11
#